data_AF-A0A813L4A4-F1
#
_entry.id   AF-A0A813L4A4-F1
#
_cell.length_a   1.000
_cell.length_b   1.000
_cell.length_c   1.000
_cell.angle_alpha   90.00
_cell.angle_beta   90.00
_cell.angle_gamma   90.00
#
_symmetry.space_group_name_H-M   'P 1'
#
loop_
_entity.id
_entity.type
_entity.pdbx_description
1 polymer ?
#
loop_
_entity_poly.entity_id
_entity_poly.type
_entity_poly.pdbx_seq_one_letter_code
_entity_poly.pdbx_strand_id
1 'polypeptide(L)'
;AYVEAKTSCDSVLKDDPNNVKALYRRAQAELGLKNFEECVRDVKKILDKEPQNREARALLKDSAAGQKEEDKKSKGLFGKMCQALGTGPIPEPYKDRRLELNGPKDHEIEEMQGKVDDLQAKSAQLKKEGLAKLMQGVAAETQDETPDE
;
A
#
# COMPACT_ATOMS: atom_id res chain seq x y z
N ALA A 1 -6.23 34.99 -6.96
CA ALA A 1 -6.90 33.77 -6.44
C ALA A 1 -6.34 33.38 -5.06
N TYR A 2 -7.04 32.57 -4.25
CA TYR A 2 -6.54 32.16 -2.92
C TYR A 2 -5.24 31.34 -3.00
N VAL A 3 -5.10 30.49 -4.03
CA VAL A 3 -3.89 29.69 -4.26
C VAL A 3 -2.66 30.58 -4.47
N GLU A 4 -2.77 31.60 -5.33
CA GLU A 4 -1.67 32.54 -5.60
C GLU A 4 -1.32 33.37 -4.36
N ALA A 5 -2.33 33.79 -3.59
CA ALA A 5 -2.13 34.52 -2.35
C ALA A 5 -1.34 33.68 -1.34
N LYS A 6 -1.68 32.39 -1.19
CA LYS A 6 -0.93 31.43 -0.38
C LYS A 6 0.52 31.32 -0.85
N THR A 7 0.76 31.06 -2.15
CA THR A 7 2.12 30.92 -2.71
C THR A 7 2.98 32.16 -2.52
N SER A 8 2.37 33.35 -2.66
CA SER A 8 3.06 34.62 -2.42
C SER A 8 3.45 34.76 -0.95
N CYS A 9 2.55 34.42 -0.03
CA CYS A 9 2.83 34.44 1.41
C CYS A 9 3.88 33.38 1.81
N ASP A 10 3.84 32.19 1.20
CA ASP A 10 4.84 31.14 1.44
C ASP A 10 6.25 31.60 1.07
N SER A 11 6.39 32.40 0.02
CA SER A 11 7.68 32.97 -0.37
C SER A 11 8.20 33.94 0.69
N VAL A 12 7.34 34.83 1.19
CA VAL A 12 7.70 35.76 2.29
C VAL A 12 8.06 35.02 3.57
N LEU A 13 7.33 33.94 3.89
CA LEU A 13 7.55 33.15 5.10
C LEU A 13 8.80 32.26 5.04
N LYS A 14 9.41 32.07 3.87
CA LYS A 14 10.74 31.44 3.76
C LYS A 14 11.83 32.37 4.30
N ASP A 15 11.72 33.66 4.02
CA ASP A 15 12.70 34.66 4.45
C ASP A 15 12.42 35.13 5.89
N ASP A 16 11.15 35.34 6.23
CA ASP A 16 10.70 35.69 7.58
C ASP A 16 9.55 34.77 8.05
N PRO A 17 9.87 33.62 8.69
CA PRO A 17 8.88 32.66 9.17
C PRO A 17 7.92 33.20 10.22
N ASN A 18 8.27 34.35 10.81
CA ASN A 18 7.59 34.95 11.94
C ASN A 18 6.78 36.20 11.56
N ASN A 19 6.71 36.52 10.27
CA ASN A 19 6.00 37.68 9.78
C ASN A 19 4.49 37.56 10.02
N VAL A 20 3.97 38.31 11.01
CA VAL A 20 2.56 38.30 11.40
C VAL A 20 1.63 38.62 10.22
N LYS A 21 2.00 39.58 9.36
CA LYS A 21 1.16 39.99 8.22
C LYS A 21 1.09 38.90 7.15
N ALA A 22 2.21 38.24 6.85
CA ALA A 22 2.25 37.15 5.89
C ALA A 22 1.50 35.92 6.42
N LEU A 23 1.67 35.58 7.70
CA LEU A 23 0.91 34.52 8.37
C LEU A 23 -0.60 34.80 8.32
N TYR A 24 -1.02 36.03 8.60
CA TYR A 24 -2.43 36.40 8.60
C TYR A 24 -3.05 36.29 7.20
N ARG A 25 -2.37 36.79 6.17
CA ARG A 25 -2.83 36.69 4.78
C ARG A 25 -2.87 35.25 4.28
N ARG A 26 -1.88 34.43 4.65
CA ARG A 26 -1.90 32.99 4.32
C ARG A 26 -3.07 32.30 5.01
N ALA A 27 -3.31 32.57 6.28
CA ALA A 27 -4.44 32.01 7.02
C ALA A 27 -5.79 32.37 6.38
N GLN A 28 -5.97 33.62 5.92
CA GLN A 28 -7.17 34.03 5.18
C GLN A 28 -7.32 33.26 3.86
N ALA A 29 -6.21 33.03 3.13
CA ALA A 29 -6.23 32.24 1.92
C ALA A 29 -6.57 30.76 2.20
N GLU A 30 -5.98 30.17 3.24
CA GLU A 30 -6.27 28.79 3.67
C GLU A 30 -7.72 28.63 4.12
N LEU A 31 -8.30 29.63 4.80
CA LEU A 31 -9.71 29.66 5.13
C LEU A 31 -10.60 29.64 3.87
N GLY A 32 -10.27 30.46 2.87
CA GLY A 32 -10.95 30.48 1.57
C GLY A 32 -10.82 29.17 0.80
N LEU A 33 -9.72 28.44 0.99
CA LEU A 33 -9.48 27.10 0.43
C LEU A 33 -10.09 25.98 1.28
N LYS A 34 -10.77 26.29 2.40
CA LYS A 34 -11.30 25.33 3.38
C LYS A 34 -10.22 24.44 4.04
N ASN A 35 -8.96 24.86 4.01
CA ASN A 35 -7.86 24.21 4.72
C ASN A 35 -7.80 24.71 6.17
N PHE A 36 -8.82 24.37 6.95
CA PHE A 36 -9.01 24.93 8.29
C PHE A 36 -7.86 24.62 9.25
N GLU A 37 -7.22 23.45 9.14
CA GLU A 37 -6.10 23.07 10.00
C GLU A 37 -4.87 23.96 9.80
N GLU A 38 -4.51 24.24 8.56
CA GLU A 38 -3.39 25.13 8.22
C GLU A 38 -3.68 26.57 8.65
N CYS A 39 -4.92 27.04 8.43
CA CYS A 39 -5.38 28.33 8.95
C CYS A 39 -5.20 28.43 10.47
N VAL A 40 -5.64 27.42 11.23
CA VAL A 40 -5.49 27.39 12.69
C VAL A 40 -4.02 27.40 13.11
N ARG A 41 -3.15 26.67 12.40
CA ARG A 41 -1.71 26.62 12.68
C ARG A 41 -1.07 28.00 12.55
N ASP A 42 -1.41 28.74 11.51
CA ASP A 42 -0.88 30.09 11.28
C ASP A 42 -1.43 31.10 12.29
N VAL A 43 -2.72 31.03 12.57
CA VAL A 43 -3.36 31.89 13.56
C VAL A 43 -2.79 31.68 14.96
N LYS A 44 -2.46 30.44 15.34
CA LYS A 44 -1.77 30.16 16.62
C LYS A 44 -0.42 30.87 16.70
N LYS A 45 0.40 30.80 15.65
CA LYS A 45 1.69 31.51 15.60
C LYS A 45 1.53 33.02 15.73
N ILE A 46 0.47 33.58 15.16
CA ILE A 46 0.14 35.01 15.32
C ILE A 46 -0.22 35.31 16.78
N LEU A 47 -1.09 34.51 17.40
CA LEU A 47 -1.52 34.71 18.78
C LEU A 47 -0.40 34.49 19.81
N ASP A 48 0.59 33.65 19.50
CA ASP A 48 1.79 33.47 20.33
C ASP A 48 2.64 34.76 20.40
N LYS A 49 2.64 35.56 19.32
CA LYS A 49 3.35 36.85 19.25
C LYS A 49 2.48 38.02 19.69
N GLU A 50 1.24 38.02 19.25
CA GLU A 50 0.26 39.08 19.46
C GLU A 50 -1.00 38.50 20.11
N PRO A 51 -0.95 38.19 21.42
CA PRO A 51 -2.06 37.53 22.11
C PRO A 51 -3.35 38.38 22.16
N GLN A 52 -3.24 39.70 21.98
CA GLN A 52 -4.37 40.63 21.94
C GLN A 52 -4.91 40.90 20.53
N ASN A 53 -4.36 40.26 19.49
CA ASN A 53 -4.82 40.46 18.11
C ASN A 53 -6.26 39.95 17.95
N ARG A 54 -7.21 40.89 17.82
CA ARG A 54 -8.64 40.60 17.68
C ARG A 54 -8.97 39.94 16.35
N GLU A 55 -8.27 40.33 15.28
CA GLU A 55 -8.50 39.80 13.94
C GLU A 55 -8.07 38.33 13.85
N ALA A 56 -6.92 37.97 14.43
CA ALA A 56 -6.47 36.59 14.53
C ALA A 56 -7.46 35.72 15.32
N ARG A 57 -8.00 36.23 16.44
CA ARG A 57 -9.04 35.52 17.21
C ARG A 57 -10.34 35.34 16.44
N ALA A 58 -10.74 36.31 15.62
CA ALA A 58 -11.91 36.19 14.76
C ALA A 58 -11.69 35.09 13.71
N LEU A 59 -10.54 35.11 13.05
CA LEU A 59 -10.19 34.11 12.04
C LEU A 59 -10.16 32.67 12.61
N LEU A 60 -9.70 32.50 13.85
CA LEU A 60 -9.74 31.21 14.56
C LEU A 60 -11.18 30.70 14.77
N LYS A 61 -12.12 31.61 15.08
CA LYS A 61 -13.53 31.25 15.24
C LYS A 61 -14.15 30.87 13.90
N ASP A 62 -13.83 31.62 12.86
CA ASP A 62 -14.33 31.37 11.50
C ASP A 62 -13.83 30.02 10.98
N SER A 63 -12.54 29.70 11.18
CA SER A 63 -12.00 28.39 10.81
C SER A 63 -12.66 27.24 11.57
N ALA A 64 -12.92 27.41 12.86
CA ALA A 64 -13.61 26.39 13.67
C ALA A 64 -15.09 26.22 13.27
N ALA A 65 -15.77 27.31 12.89
CA ALA A 65 -17.14 27.25 12.38
C ALA A 65 -17.20 26.52 11.04
N GLY A 66 -16.31 26.86 10.11
CA GLY A 66 -16.20 26.21 8.80
C GLY A 66 -15.90 24.72 8.91
N GLN A 67 -14.94 24.34 9.76
CA GLN A 67 -14.61 22.92 10.00
C GLN A 67 -15.81 22.12 10.52
N LYS A 68 -16.56 22.67 11.48
CA LYS A 68 -17.77 22.02 12.00
C LYS A 68 -18.83 21.80 10.93
N GLU A 69 -18.94 22.69 9.95
CA GLU A 69 -19.91 22.56 8.87
C GLU A 69 -19.52 21.43 7.91
N GLU A 70 -18.26 21.36 7.50
CA GLU A 70 -17.74 20.27 6.65
C GLU A 70 -17.79 18.91 7.36
N ASP A 71 -17.49 18.87 8.66
CA ASP A 71 -17.60 17.65 9.48
C ASP A 71 -19.05 17.16 9.57
N LYS A 72 -20.02 18.07 9.73
CA LYS A 72 -21.45 17.71 9.74
C LYS A 72 -21.89 17.11 8.42
N LYS A 73 -21.47 17.71 7.29
CA LYS A 73 -21.76 17.18 5.95
C LYS A 73 -21.17 15.79 5.76
N SER A 74 -19.90 15.61 6.14
CA SER A 74 -19.18 14.35 6.03
C SER A 74 -19.80 13.24 6.89
N LYS A 75 -20.17 13.55 8.14
CA LYS A 75 -20.87 12.60 9.02
C LYS A 75 -22.26 12.22 8.49
N GLY A 76 -23.00 13.19 7.96
CA GLY A 76 -24.29 12.93 7.31
C GLY A 76 -24.15 12.02 6.08
N LEU A 77 -23.09 12.22 5.29
CA LEU A 77 -22.78 11.37 4.14
C LEU A 77 -22.40 9.94 4.57
N PHE A 78 -21.52 9.80 5.56
CA PHE A 78 -21.11 8.49 6.09
C PHE A 78 -22.30 7.69 6.62
N GLY A 79 -23.20 8.33 7.39
CA GLY A 79 -24.41 7.67 7.89
C GLY A 79 -25.30 7.11 6.78
N LYS A 80 -25.51 7.88 5.71
CA LYS A 80 -26.28 7.42 4.54
C LYS A 80 -25.57 6.29 3.78
N MET A 81 -24.25 6.37 3.64
CA MET A 81 -23.46 5.34 2.97
C MET A 81 -23.48 4.01 3.75
N CYS A 82 -23.35 4.05 5.08
CA CYS A 82 -23.47 2.86 5.93
C CYS A 82 -24.86 2.22 5.85
N GLN A 83 -25.93 3.03 5.79
CA GLN A 83 -27.29 2.52 5.62
C GLN A 83 -27.49 1.87 4.24
N ALA A 84 -26.93 2.47 3.18
CA ALA A 84 -27.03 1.93 1.82
C ALA A 84 -26.24 0.63 1.63
N LEU A 85 -25.07 0.50 2.27
CA LEU A 85 -24.20 -0.68 2.13
C LEU A 85 -24.47 -1.78 3.16
N GLY A 86 -25.09 -1.45 4.31
CA GLY A 86 -25.30 -2.38 5.42
C GLY A 86 -26.69 -3.03 5.50
N THR A 87 -27.60 -2.72 4.57
CA THR A 87 -29.00 -3.21 4.61
C THR A 87 -29.28 -4.43 3.74
N GLY A 88 -28.31 -4.89 2.94
CA GLY A 88 -28.42 -6.14 2.19
C GLY A 88 -27.74 -7.29 2.92
N PRO A 89 -28.25 -8.53 2.83
CA PRO A 89 -27.45 -9.69 3.19
C PRO A 89 -26.13 -9.64 2.41
N ILE A 90 -25.00 -9.84 3.09
CA ILE A 90 -23.72 -10.05 2.41
C ILE A 90 -23.98 -11.14 1.37
N PRO A 91 -23.81 -10.87 0.05
CA PRO A 91 -23.95 -11.92 -0.95
C PRO A 91 -23.02 -13.05 -0.53
N GLU A 92 -23.58 -14.25 -0.31
CA GLU A 92 -22.77 -15.40 0.10
C GLU A 92 -21.55 -15.50 -0.84
N PRO A 93 -20.32 -15.58 -0.31
CA PRO A 93 -19.12 -15.38 -1.11
C PRO A 93 -18.91 -16.37 -2.26
N TYR A 94 -19.71 -17.42 -2.43
CA TYR A 94 -19.54 -18.37 -3.52
C TYR A 94 -20.83 -19.19 -3.71
N LYS A 95 -21.62 -18.90 -4.74
CA LYS A 95 -22.35 -19.95 -5.45
C LYS A 95 -21.93 -19.88 -6.91
N ASP A 96 -20.98 -20.76 -7.22
CA ASP A 96 -20.56 -21.17 -8.56
C ASP A 96 -20.61 -20.10 -9.65
N ARG A 97 -19.58 -19.26 -9.68
CA ARG A 97 -18.84 -19.15 -10.93
C ARG A 97 -17.64 -20.08 -10.79
N ARG A 98 -17.88 -21.39 -10.85
CA ARG A 98 -16.84 -22.31 -11.33
C ARG A 98 -16.44 -21.71 -12.66
N LEU A 99 -15.33 -20.98 -12.70
CA LEU A 99 -14.67 -20.70 -13.94
C LEU A 99 -14.52 -22.07 -14.57
N GLU A 100 -15.21 -22.32 -15.68
CA GLU A 100 -14.76 -23.35 -16.60
C GLU A 100 -13.40 -22.86 -17.10
N LEU A 101 -12.37 -22.99 -16.26
CA LEU A 101 -11.05 -23.28 -16.77
C LEU A 101 -11.30 -24.51 -17.64
N ASN A 102 -11.19 -24.31 -18.95
CA ASN A 102 -11.01 -25.39 -19.90
C ASN A 102 -9.69 -26.08 -19.54
N GLY A 103 -9.70 -26.85 -18.46
CA GLY A 103 -8.68 -27.81 -18.14
C GLY A 103 -8.72 -28.90 -19.21
N PRO A 104 -7.56 -29.47 -19.57
CA PRO A 104 -7.50 -30.55 -20.55
C PRO A 104 -8.44 -31.68 -20.11
N LYS A 105 -9.29 -32.15 -21.03
CA LYS A 105 -10.28 -33.18 -20.75
C LYS A 105 -9.55 -34.47 -20.39
N ASP A 106 -10.16 -35.26 -19.50
CA ASP A 106 -9.59 -36.46 -18.85
C ASP A 106 -8.85 -37.44 -19.79
N HIS A 107 -9.20 -37.48 -21.08
CA HIS A 107 -8.52 -38.28 -22.10
C HIS A 107 -7.05 -37.90 -22.35
N GLU A 108 -6.66 -36.63 -22.18
CA GLU A 108 -5.27 -36.19 -22.37
C GLU A 108 -4.38 -36.50 -21.15
N ILE A 109 -5.01 -36.72 -19.98
CA ILE A 109 -4.32 -37.00 -18.72
C ILE A 109 -3.82 -38.46 -18.70
N GLU A 110 -4.59 -39.43 -19.22
CA GLU A 110 -4.16 -40.82 -19.32
C GLU A 110 -2.94 -41.00 -20.24
N GLU A 111 -2.87 -40.25 -21.35
CA GLU A 111 -1.73 -40.33 -22.27
C GLU A 111 -0.45 -39.71 -21.68
N MET A 112 -0.60 -38.71 -20.79
CA MET A 112 0.54 -38.16 -20.04
C MET A 112 1.01 -39.11 -18.93
N GLN A 113 0.10 -39.82 -18.25
CA GLN A 113 0.45 -40.76 -17.19
C GLN A 113 1.30 -41.93 -17.72
N GLY A 114 0.93 -42.51 -18.87
CA GLY A 114 1.71 -43.58 -19.50
C GLY A 114 3.14 -43.17 -19.87
N LYS A 115 3.33 -41.92 -20.33
CA LYS A 115 4.66 -41.38 -20.64
C LYS A 115 5.51 -41.15 -19.39
N VAL A 116 4.89 -40.81 -18.26
CA VAL A 116 5.57 -40.64 -16.97
C VAL A 116 6.03 -42.01 -16.43
N ASP A 117 5.21 -43.05 -16.57
CA ASP A 117 5.57 -44.41 -16.13
C ASP A 117 6.73 -44.98 -16.97
N ASP A 118 6.72 -44.76 -18.30
CA ASP A 118 7.84 -45.14 -19.19
C ASP A 118 9.15 -44.38 -18.87
N LEU A 119 9.05 -43.10 -18.53
CA LEU A 119 10.20 -42.29 -18.10
C LEU A 119 10.74 -42.74 -16.74
N GLN A 120 9.87 -43.12 -15.81
CA GLN A 120 10.27 -43.66 -14.51
C GLN A 120 10.95 -45.02 -14.65
N ALA A 121 10.43 -45.90 -15.52
CA ALA A 121 11.05 -47.19 -15.83
C ALA A 121 12.45 -47.01 -16.44
N LYS A 122 12.63 -46.10 -17.41
CA LYS A 122 13.95 -45.76 -17.98
C LYS A 122 14.90 -45.20 -16.92
N SER A 123 14.41 -44.35 -16.02
CA SER A 123 15.24 -43.79 -14.93
C SER A 123 15.71 -44.86 -13.93
N ALA A 124 14.88 -45.89 -13.66
CA ALA A 124 15.23 -47.00 -12.79
C ALA A 124 16.29 -47.91 -13.42
N GLN A 125 16.21 -48.11 -14.74
CA GLN A 125 17.16 -48.91 -15.51
C GLN A 125 18.54 -48.26 -15.55
N LEU A 126 18.61 -46.94 -15.80
CA LEU A 126 19.84 -46.15 -15.74
C LEU A 126 20.49 -46.17 -14.35
N LYS A 127 19.69 -46.13 -13.26
CA LYS A 127 20.21 -46.26 -11.89
C LYS A 127 20.81 -47.64 -11.63
N LYS A 128 20.19 -48.71 -12.16
CA LYS A 128 20.68 -50.08 -11.98
C LYS A 128 21.98 -50.33 -12.76
N GLU A 129 22.08 -49.80 -13.98
CA GLU A 129 23.30 -49.88 -14.80
C GLU A 129 24.44 -49.02 -14.22
N GLY A 130 24.14 -47.83 -13.70
CA GLY A 130 25.11 -46.98 -13.00
C GLY A 130 25.67 -47.63 -11.73
N LEU A 131 24.83 -48.33 -10.96
CA LEU A 131 25.26 -49.04 -9.75
C LEU A 131 26.14 -50.26 -10.09
N ALA A 132 25.82 -51.00 -11.15
CA ALA A 132 26.62 -52.13 -11.62
C ALA A 132 28.01 -51.69 -12.10
N LYS A 133 28.10 -50.53 -12.77
CA LYS A 133 29.37 -49.94 -13.23
C LYS A 133 30.25 -49.46 -12.07
N LEU A 134 29.64 -48.98 -10.98
CA LEU A 134 30.35 -48.59 -9.77
C LEU A 134 30.97 -49.80 -9.05
N MET A 135 30.24 -50.92 -8.95
CA MET A 135 30.77 -52.14 -8.32
C MET A 135 31.88 -52.82 -9.13
N GLN A 136 31.95 -52.61 -10.44
CA GLN A 136 33.07 -53.09 -11.27
C GLN A 136 34.33 -52.20 -11.17
N GLY A 137 34.21 -50.94 -10.73
CA GLY A 137 35.35 -50.02 -10.56
C GLY A 137 36.10 -50.17 -9.24
N VAL A 138 35.46 -50.67 -8.18
CA VAL A 138 36.09 -50.80 -6.84
C VAL A 138 37.02 -52.03 -6.75
N ALA A 139 36.96 -52.96 -7.71
CA ALA A 139 37.82 -54.15 -7.73
C ALA A 139 39.23 -53.91 -8.33
N ALA A 140 39.58 -52.70 -8.75
CA ALA A 140 40.80 -52.42 -9.52
C ALA A 140 41.87 -51.56 -8.85
N GLU A 141 41.67 -51.01 -7.64
CA GLU A 141 42.66 -50.14 -6.97
C GLU A 141 42.90 -50.54 -5.50
N THR A 142 43.35 -51.76 -5.28
CA THR A 142 44.02 -52.16 -4.02
C THR A 142 45.34 -52.86 -4.34
N GLN A 143 46.28 -52.11 -4.88
CA GLN A 143 47.73 -52.30 -5.01
C GLN A 143 48.23 -50.86 -5.25
N ASP A 144 49.17 -50.24 -4.55
CA ASP A 144 50.36 -50.75 -3.89
C ASP A 144 51.06 -49.58 -3.13
N GLU A 145 51.89 -49.93 -2.14
CA GLU A 145 53.02 -49.21 -1.50
C GLU A 145 52.80 -47.80 -0.88
N THR A 146 52.68 -47.68 0.46
CA THR A 146 53.76 -47.47 1.48
C THR A 146 54.60 -46.19 1.33
N PRO A 147 54.68 -45.33 2.36
CA PRO A 147 55.50 -44.12 2.35
C PRO A 147 56.89 -44.36 2.97
N ASP A 148 57.96 -43.79 2.42
CA ASP A 148 59.18 -43.49 3.19
C ASP A 148 60.05 -42.40 2.53
N GLU A 149 60.56 -41.54 3.43
CA GLU A 149 61.61 -40.50 3.36
C GLU A 149 61.45 -39.24 2.50
#